data_AF-A0A8S1RRI2-F1
#
_entry.id   AF-A0A8S1RRI2-F1
#
_cell.length_a   1.000
_cell.length_b   1.000
_cell.length_c   1.000
_cell.angle_alpha   90.00
_cell.angle_beta   90.00
_cell.angle_gamma   90.00
#
_symmetry.space_group_name_H-M   'P 1'
#
loop_
_entity.id
_entity.type
_entity.pdbx_description
1 polymer ?
#
loop_
_entity_poly.entity_id
_entity_poly.type
_entity_poly.pdbx_seq_one_letter_code
_entity_poly.pdbx_strand_id
1 'polypeptide(L)'
;MEIFTCKYENNENEAIIEFCVNQTCQKSSQYCYKCLMTMHSDHHDDCIRFKNLTDLINEYISFQGQIIQQSNEISIKQAIRFIQRSKEWKTIFPLQKI
;
A
#
# COMPACT_ATOMS: atom_id res chain seq x y z
N MET A 1 -18.38 -5.09 -14.11
CA MET A 1 -16.95 -5.32 -13.85
C MET A 1 -16.29 -5.44 -15.21
N GLU A 2 -15.49 -4.47 -15.62
CA GLU A 2 -14.68 -4.60 -16.84
C GLU A 2 -13.67 -5.73 -16.60
N ILE A 3 -13.63 -6.69 -17.52
CA ILE A 3 -12.66 -7.79 -17.47
C ILE A 3 -11.36 -7.23 -18.06
N PHE A 4 -10.32 -7.13 -17.24
CA PHE A 4 -8.98 -6.78 -17.71
C PHE A 4 -8.43 -7.93 -18.57
N THR A 5 -8.53 -7.79 -19.89
CA THR A 5 -8.03 -8.78 -20.84
C THR A 5 -6.68 -8.38 -21.43
N CYS A 6 -5.93 -9.39 -21.91
CA CYS A 6 -4.63 -9.20 -22.51
C CYS A 6 -4.73 -8.35 -23.79
N LYS A 7 -3.75 -7.46 -24.02
CA LYS A 7 -3.73 -6.56 -25.19
C LYS A 7 -2.99 -7.14 -26.40
N TYR A 8 -2.46 -8.36 -26.29
CA TYR A 8 -1.71 -9.00 -27.36
C TYR A 8 -2.64 -9.65 -28.38
N GLU A 9 -2.28 -9.50 -29.65
CA GLU A 9 -2.99 -10.07 -30.79
C GLU A 9 -3.10 -11.61 -30.63
N ASN A 10 -4.31 -12.15 -30.78
CA ASN A 10 -4.71 -13.56 -30.53
C ASN A 10 -4.92 -13.98 -29.06
N ASN A 11 -4.75 -13.06 -28.10
CA ASN A 11 -4.97 -13.30 -26.67
C ASN A 11 -6.00 -12.34 -26.06
N GLU A 12 -6.79 -11.62 -26.86
CA GLU A 12 -7.65 -10.50 -26.44
C GLU A 12 -8.79 -10.91 -25.49
N ASN A 13 -9.10 -12.20 -25.45
CA ASN A 13 -10.11 -12.79 -24.57
C ASN A 13 -9.49 -13.42 -23.31
N GLU A 14 -8.16 -13.45 -23.19
CA GLU A 14 -7.47 -14.03 -22.05
C GLU A 14 -7.41 -13.03 -20.90
N ALA A 15 -7.68 -13.50 -19.68
CA ALA A 15 -7.52 -12.68 -18.49
C ALA A 15 -6.04 -12.37 -18.23
N ILE A 16 -5.75 -11.14 -17.81
CA ILE A 16 -4.44 -10.78 -17.28
C ILE A 16 -4.25 -11.49 -15.93
N ILE A 17 -3.15 -12.20 -15.77
CA ILE A 17 -2.86 -12.95 -14.54
C ILE A 17 -1.55 -12.51 -13.87
N GLU A 18 -0.63 -11.92 -14.63
CA GLU A 18 0.75 -11.69 -14.20
C GLU A 18 1.29 -10.35 -14.69
N PHE A 19 2.29 -9.85 -13.95
CA PHE A 19 2.99 -8.60 -14.14
C PHE A 19 4.49 -8.86 -14.24
N CYS A 20 5.13 -8.45 -15.33
CA CYS A 20 6.60 -8.44 -15.46
C CYS A 20 7.16 -7.20 -14.76
N VAL A 21 8.08 -7.42 -13.82
CA VAL A 21 8.80 -6.36 -13.11
C VAL A 21 10.24 -6.19 -13.60
N ASN A 22 10.66 -6.97 -14.60
CA ASN A 22 11.96 -6.81 -15.24
C ASN A 22 12.03 -5.48 -16.00
N GLN A 23 12.87 -4.56 -15.52
CA GLN A 23 13.03 -3.23 -16.11
C GLN A 23 13.66 -3.22 -17.51
N THR A 24 14.32 -4.31 -17.90
CA THR A 24 14.93 -4.49 -19.23
C THR A 24 13.97 -5.11 -20.23
N CYS A 25 12.81 -5.61 -19.78
CA CYS A 25 11.80 -6.20 -20.64
C CYS A 25 11.14 -5.11 -21.50
N GLN A 26 11.18 -5.27 -22.82
CA GLN A 26 10.53 -4.36 -23.77
C GLN A 26 9.08 -4.76 -24.10
N LYS A 27 8.57 -5.85 -23.49
CA LYS A 27 7.20 -6.33 -23.68
C LYS A 27 6.26 -5.65 -22.68
N SER A 28 4.95 -5.78 -22.89
CA SER A 28 3.94 -5.26 -21.97
C SER A 28 4.16 -5.84 -20.59
N SER A 29 4.13 -4.99 -19.57
CA SER A 29 4.27 -5.43 -18.19
C SER A 29 3.07 -6.27 -17.74
N GLN A 30 1.88 -6.06 -18.31
CA GLN A 30 0.66 -6.81 -17.96
C GLN A 30 0.31 -7.80 -19.06
N TYR A 31 0.11 -9.07 -18.70
CA TYR A 31 -0.13 -10.12 -19.70
C TYR A 31 -0.84 -11.36 -19.13
N CYS A 32 -1.26 -12.24 -20.04
CA CYS A 32 -1.91 -13.52 -19.72
C CYS A 32 -0.93 -14.69 -19.71
N TYR A 33 -1.36 -15.86 -19.23
CA TYR A 33 -0.53 -17.06 -19.14
C TYR A 33 0.15 -17.46 -20.48
N LYS A 34 -0.52 -17.28 -21.61
CA LYS A 34 0.07 -17.59 -22.92
C LYS A 34 1.26 -16.68 -23.25
N CYS A 35 1.18 -15.40 -22.88
CA CYS A 35 2.27 -14.45 -23.04
C CYS A 35 3.44 -14.77 -22.12
N LEU A 36 3.20 -15.33 -20.92
CA LEU A 36 4.26 -15.82 -20.05
C LEU A 36 5.14 -16.85 -20.77
N MET A 37 4.49 -17.86 -21.35
CA MET A 37 5.17 -18.99 -21.99
C MET A 37 5.87 -18.62 -23.30
N THR A 38 5.49 -17.51 -23.94
CA THR A 38 5.97 -17.14 -25.28
C THR A 38 6.89 -15.92 -25.28
N MET A 39 6.54 -14.87 -24.52
CA MET A 39 7.20 -13.56 -24.55
C MET A 39 8.05 -13.27 -23.30
N HIS A 40 7.80 -13.99 -22.21
CA HIS A 40 8.47 -13.80 -20.91
C HIS A 40 9.14 -15.08 -20.40
N SER A 41 9.32 -16.08 -21.27
CA SER A 41 9.84 -17.40 -20.88
C SER A 41 11.29 -17.37 -20.43
N ASP A 42 12.05 -16.35 -20.86
CA ASP A 42 13.46 -16.13 -20.52
C ASP A 42 13.67 -15.37 -19.20
N HIS A 43 12.61 -14.77 -18.65
CA HIS A 43 12.65 -14.02 -17.38
C HIS A 43 11.39 -14.25 -16.54
N HIS A 44 10.88 -15.48 -16.53
CA HIS A 44 9.71 -15.88 -15.76
C HIS A 44 9.87 -15.58 -14.26
N ASP A 45 11.08 -15.65 -13.71
CA ASP A 45 11.32 -15.37 -12.29
C ASP A 45 11.11 -13.89 -11.92
N ASP A 46 11.17 -12.99 -12.92
CA ASP A 46 10.86 -11.57 -12.76
C ASP A 46 9.37 -11.26 -12.97
N CYS A 47 8.52 -12.28 -12.91
CA CYS A 47 7.10 -12.18 -13.18
C CYS A 47 6.28 -12.49 -11.92
N ILE A 48 5.40 -11.55 -11.54
CA ILE A 48 4.63 -11.61 -10.31
C ILE A 48 3.15 -11.74 -10.65
N ARG A 49 2.46 -12.68 -10.00
CA ARG A 49 1.00 -12.82 -10.15
C ARG A 49 0.28 -11.58 -9.64
N PHE A 50 -0.76 -11.16 -10.35
CA PHE A 50 -1.57 -10.02 -9.97
C PHE A 50 -2.16 -10.16 -8.56
N LYS A 51 -2.55 -11.38 -8.18
CA LYS A 51 -3.01 -11.68 -6.82
C LYS A 51 -1.94 -11.36 -5.77
N ASN A 52 -0.69 -11.78 -5.98
CA ASN A 52 0.40 -11.53 -5.03
C ASN A 52 0.68 -10.03 -4.89
N LEU A 53 0.63 -9.28 -5.99
CA LEU A 53 0.76 -7.83 -5.96
C LEU A 53 -0.40 -7.17 -5.19
N THR A 54 -1.63 -7.65 -5.42
CA THR A 54 -2.83 -7.16 -4.71
C THR A 54 -2.73 -7.44 -3.22
N ASP A 55 -2.30 -8.64 -2.84
CA ASP A 55 -2.09 -9.05 -1.45
C ASP A 55 -1.04 -8.16 -0.78
N LEU A 56 0.10 -7.91 -1.45
CA LEU A 56 1.16 -7.03 -0.95
C LEU A 56 0.69 -5.58 -0.76
N ILE A 57 -0.07 -5.05 -1.72
CA ILE A 57 -0.66 -3.70 -1.61
C ILE A 57 -1.62 -3.62 -0.43
N ASN A 58 -2.46 -4.64 -0.23
CA ASN A 58 -3.41 -4.68 0.88
C ASN A 58 -2.71 -4.78 2.24
N GLU A 59 -1.65 -5.59 2.34
CA GLU A 59 -0.81 -5.67 3.54
C GLU A 59 -0.17 -4.32 3.85
N TYR A 60 0.37 -3.63 2.85
CA TYR A 60 0.95 -2.30 3.00
C TYR A 60 -0.08 -1.27 3.47
N ILE A 61 -1.29 -1.26 2.88
CA ILE A 61 -2.38 -0.37 3.30
C ILE A 61 -2.76 -0.63 4.77
N SER A 62 -2.89 -1.91 5.15
CA SER A 62 -3.20 -2.29 6.54
C SER A 62 -2.14 -1.80 7.52
N PHE A 63 -0.87 -2.02 7.18
CA PHE A 63 0.27 -1.58 7.99
C PHE A 63 0.31 -0.05 8.15
N GLN A 64 0.10 0.71 7.07
CA GLN A 64 0.02 2.17 7.13
C GLN A 64 -1.12 2.65 8.03
N GLY A 65 -2.28 1.99 7.97
CA GLY A 65 -3.41 2.26 8.87
C GLY A 65 -3.04 2.11 10.34
N GLN A 66 -2.28 1.07 10.69
CA GLN A 66 -1.79 0.85 12.06
C GLN A 66 -0.82 1.95 12.51
N ILE A 67 0.11 2.37 11.65
CA ILE A 67 1.05 3.47 11.96
C ILE A 67 0.30 4.77 12.25
N ILE A 68 -0.67 5.12 11.39
CA ILE A 68 -1.46 6.35 11.55
C ILE A 68 -2.23 6.31 12.87
N GLN A 69 -2.83 5.18 13.21
CA GLN A 69 -3.53 5.02 14.48
C GLN A 69 -2.60 5.22 15.68
N GLN A 70 -1.43 4.57 15.68
CA GLN A 70 -0.45 4.71 16.77
C GLN A 70 0.04 6.16 16.92
N SER A 71 0.30 6.85 15.81
CA SER A 71 0.69 8.26 15.79
C SER A 71 -0.38 9.16 16.43
N ASN A 72 -1.65 8.92 16.10
CA ASN A 72 -2.78 9.65 16.67
C ASN A 72 -2.89 9.41 18.19
N GLU A 73 -2.74 8.17 18.64
CA GLU A 73 -2.78 7.83 20.07
C GLU A 73 -1.65 8.51 20.86
N ILE A 74 -0.44 8.56 20.32
CA ILE A 74 0.70 9.27 20.92
C ILE A 74 0.38 10.76 21.04
N SER A 75 -0.15 11.37 19.97
CA SER A 75 -0.49 12.79 19.94
C SER A 75 -1.57 13.14 20.98
N ILE A 76 -2.61 12.31 21.11
CA ILE A 76 -3.66 12.48 22.12
C ILE A 76 -3.07 12.36 23.53
N LYS A 77 -2.23 11.34 23.79
CA LYS A 77 -1.57 11.15 25.10
C LYS A 77 -0.72 12.36 25.48
N GLN A 78 -0.01 12.95 24.52
CA GLN A 78 0.77 14.17 24.76
C GLN A 78 -0.12 15.37 25.09
N ALA A 79 -1.22 15.56 24.35
CA ALA A 79 -2.18 16.63 24.64
C ALA A 79 -2.81 16.49 26.03
N ILE A 80 -3.18 15.27 26.45
CA ILE A 80 -3.71 15.00 27.79
C ILE A 80 -2.69 15.37 28.87
N ARG A 81 -1.42 14.95 28.72
CA ARG A 81 -0.35 15.29 29.68
C ARG A 81 -0.13 16.79 29.79
N PHE A 82 -0.20 17.51 28.67
CA PHE A 82 -0.08 18.97 28.66
C PHE A 82 -1.24 19.63 29.43
N ILE A 83 -2.48 19.20 29.18
CA ILE A 83 -3.66 19.70 29.89
C ILE A 83 -3.55 19.42 31.39
N GLN A 84 -3.16 18.20 31.79
CA GLN A 84 -2.98 17.82 33.19
C GLN A 84 -1.96 18.73 33.89
N ARG A 85 -0.76 18.90 33.31
CA ARG A 85 0.26 19.82 33.83
C ARG A 85 -0.26 21.26 33.93
N SER A 86 -0.99 21.74 32.93
CA SER A 86 -1.54 23.11 32.97
C SER A 86 -2.54 23.34 34.11
N LYS A 87 -3.34 22.31 34.45
CA LYS A 87 -4.29 22.36 35.57
C LYS A 87 -3.55 22.39 36.91
N GLU A 88 -2.52 21.56 37.07
CA GLU A 88 -1.66 21.53 38.26
C GLU A 88 -0.99 22.90 38.49
N TRP A 89 -0.47 23.55 37.44
CA TRP A 89 0.12 24.88 37.55
C TRP A 89 -0.88 25.95 38.00
N LYS A 90 -2.13 25.90 37.48
CA LYS A 90 -3.20 26.81 37.93
C LYS A 90 -3.61 26.60 39.39
N THR A 91 -3.47 25.38 39.91
CA THR A 91 -3.72 25.10 41.34
C THR A 91 -2.57 25.52 42.26
N ILE A 92 -1.32 25.45 41.78
CA ILE A 92 -0.13 25.83 42.58
C ILE A 92 0.05 27.35 42.61
N PHE A 93 -0.28 28.04 41.51
CA PHE A 93 -0.20 29.49 41.39
C PHE A 93 -1.57 30.06 41.01
N PRO A 94 -2.52 30.17 41.96
CA PRO A 94 -3.74 30.90 41.70
C PRO A 94 -3.37 32.36 41.39
N LEU A 95 -3.67 32.79 40.16
CA LEU A 95 -3.48 34.18 39.73
C LEU A 95 -4.13 35.10 40.77
N GLN A 96 -3.32 35.83 41.52
CA GLN A 96 -3.82 36.89 42.38
C GLN A 96 -4.43 37.94 41.46
N LYS A 97 -5.74 38.15 41.60
CA LYS A 97 -6.46 39.20 40.90
C LYS A 97 -5.84 40.54 41.30
N ILE A 98 -5.22 41.22 40.33
CA ILE A 98 -4.85 42.64 40.42
C ILE A 98 -6.12 43.45 40.14
#